data_AF-A0A965GQ24-F1
#
_entry.id   AF-A0A965GQ24-F1
#
_cell.length_a   1.000
_cell.length_b   1.000
_cell.length_c   1.000
_cell.angle_alpha   90.00
_cell.angle_beta   90.00
_cell.angle_gamma   90.00
#
_symmetry.space_group_name_H-M   'P 1'
#
loop_
_entity.id
_entity.type
_entity.pdbx_description
1 polymer ?
#
loop_
_entity_poly.entity_id
_entity_poly.type
_entity_poly.pdbx_seq_one_letter_code
_entity_poly.pdbx_strand_id
1 'polypeptide(L)'
;MTRLIALRLARCLEQGSFSRWYRAMMMESHLHLVTSLLLTVAVLALLEAIFDRDLQVRSRLVWLFLLVLAVPSAIFSIHRYFHFMMGAEYVANQATCGNCGVYGRLRLVAHQHPKCNVACKRCGFEWTIVEPNPD
;
A
#
# COMPACT_ATOMS: atom_id res chain seq x y z
N MET A 1 -5.66 9.78 0.19
CA MET A 1 -5.90 8.32 0.40
C MET A 1 -5.38 7.81 1.73
N THR A 2 -4.34 8.42 2.29
CA THR A 2 -3.82 8.19 3.67
C THR A 2 -4.92 8.24 4.73
N ARG A 3 -5.85 9.20 4.63
CA ARG A 3 -7.05 9.28 5.48
C ARG A 3 -7.94 8.02 5.44
N LEU A 4 -8.02 7.30 4.31
CA LEU A 4 -8.80 6.06 4.23
C LEU A 4 -8.12 4.91 4.97
N ILE A 5 -6.78 4.88 4.98
CA ILE A 5 -5.98 3.90 5.71
C ILE A 5 -6.18 4.10 7.22
N ALA A 6 -6.06 5.35 7.68
CA ALA A 6 -6.28 5.75 9.07
C ALA A 6 -7.68 5.38 9.58
N LEU A 7 -8.72 5.74 8.82
CA LEU A 7 -10.12 5.43 9.16
C LEU A 7 -10.42 3.92 9.12
N ARG A 8 -9.72 3.14 8.29
CA ARG A 8 -9.81 1.67 8.31
C ARG A 8 -9.10 1.09 9.53
N LEU A 9 -7.93 1.61 9.89
CA LEU A 9 -7.17 1.18 11.06
C LEU A 9 -7.98 1.43 12.35
N ALA A 10 -8.48 2.65 12.54
CA ALA A 10 -9.29 3.02 13.70
C ALA A 10 -10.51 2.09 13.88
N ARG A 11 -11.30 1.89 12.81
CA ARG A 11 -12.44 0.95 12.83
C ARG A 11 -12.03 -0.49 13.14
N CYS A 12 -10.92 -0.97 12.58
CA CYS A 12 -10.45 -2.32 12.85
C CYS A 12 -9.90 -2.48 14.28
N LEU A 13 -9.32 -1.43 14.87
CA LEU A 13 -8.87 -1.43 16.26
C LEU A 13 -10.05 -1.35 17.25
N GLU A 14 -11.13 -0.63 16.93
CA GLU A 14 -12.39 -0.67 17.67
C GLU A 14 -12.99 -2.09 17.67
N GLN A 15 -12.99 -2.75 16.51
CA GLN A 15 -13.42 -4.15 16.37
C GLN A 15 -12.39 -5.17 16.87
N GLY A 16 -11.29 -4.69 17.50
CA GLY A 16 -10.27 -5.53 18.11
C GLY A 16 -9.54 -6.47 17.14
N SER A 17 -9.50 -6.13 15.86
CA SER A 17 -9.09 -6.99 14.74
C SER A 17 -7.99 -6.36 13.88
N PHE A 18 -6.90 -5.94 14.52
CA PHE A 18 -5.71 -5.44 13.84
C PHE A 18 -5.21 -6.38 12.72
N SER A 19 -5.27 -7.69 12.95
CA SER A 19 -4.88 -8.71 11.97
C SER A 19 -5.69 -8.68 10.68
N ARG A 20 -6.99 -8.33 10.74
CA ARG A 20 -7.85 -8.20 9.55
C ARG A 20 -7.45 -6.99 8.72
N TRP A 21 -7.17 -5.86 9.36
CA TRP A 21 -6.65 -4.68 8.69
C TRP A 21 -5.31 -4.96 8.01
N TYR A 22 -4.36 -5.58 8.73
CA TYR A 22 -3.05 -5.90 8.20
C TYR A 22 -3.12 -6.83 6.98
N ARG A 23 -3.97 -7.88 7.05
CA ARG A 23 -4.19 -8.78 5.90
C ARG A 23 -4.82 -8.07 4.70
N ALA A 24 -5.80 -7.20 4.91
CA ALA A 24 -6.40 -6.43 3.83
C ALA A 24 -5.39 -5.48 3.17
N MET A 25 -4.55 -4.84 3.99
CA MET A 25 -3.49 -3.96 3.52
C MET A 25 -2.44 -4.71 2.68
N MET A 26 -2.09 -5.92 3.11
CA MET A 26 -1.17 -6.80 2.39
C MET A 26 -1.78 -7.27 1.05
N MET A 27 -3.06 -7.65 1.00
CA MET A 27 -3.70 -8.03 -0.27
C MET A 27 -3.77 -6.87 -1.28
N GLU A 28 -4.07 -5.65 -0.83
CA GLU A 28 -4.13 -4.45 -1.68
C GLU A 28 -2.75 -4.11 -2.27
N SER A 29 -1.67 -4.23 -1.46
CA SER A 29 -0.32 -4.01 -1.98
C SER A 29 0.05 -5.04 -3.06
N HIS A 30 -0.32 -6.31 -2.88
CA HIS A 30 -0.06 -7.35 -3.89
C HIS A 30 -0.81 -7.09 -5.19
N LEU A 31 -2.04 -6.56 -5.14
CA LEU A 31 -2.78 -6.19 -6.35
C LEU A 31 -2.05 -5.09 -7.15
N HIS A 32 -1.52 -4.07 -6.47
CA HIS A 32 -0.73 -3.02 -7.11
C HIS A 32 0.59 -3.54 -7.69
N LEU A 33 1.23 -4.51 -7.05
CA LEU A 33 2.44 -5.17 -7.54
C LEU A 33 2.13 -6.01 -8.80
N VAL A 34 1.08 -6.82 -8.79
CA VAL A 34 0.63 -7.59 -9.97
C VAL A 34 0.24 -6.66 -11.11
N THR A 35 -0.48 -5.58 -10.82
CA THR A 35 -0.86 -4.58 -11.82
C THR A 35 0.37 -3.92 -12.44
N SER A 36 1.35 -3.53 -11.62
CA SER A 36 2.62 -3.01 -12.10
C SER A 36 3.36 -4.02 -12.98
N LEU A 37 3.40 -5.29 -12.57
CA LEU A 37 4.07 -6.34 -13.33
C LEU A 37 3.41 -6.52 -14.71
N LEU A 38 2.08 -6.58 -14.77
CA LEU A 38 1.33 -6.68 -16.01
C LEU A 38 1.56 -5.45 -16.93
N LEU A 39 1.60 -4.24 -16.34
CA LEU A 39 1.95 -3.02 -17.07
C LEU A 39 3.38 -3.07 -17.63
N THR A 40 4.34 -3.59 -16.86
CA THR A 40 5.72 -3.77 -17.35
C THR A 40 5.77 -4.75 -18.51
N VAL A 41 5.09 -5.90 -18.42
CA VAL A 41 5.00 -6.87 -19.54
C VAL A 41 4.34 -6.23 -20.76
N ALA A 42 3.26 -5.46 -20.57
CA ALA A 42 2.61 -4.73 -21.66
C ALA A 42 3.57 -3.72 -22.32
N VAL A 43 4.37 -2.98 -21.55
CA VAL A 43 5.39 -2.07 -22.10
C VAL A 43 6.43 -2.84 -22.92
N LEU A 44 6.92 -4.00 -22.46
CA LEU A 44 7.85 -4.82 -23.25
C LEU A 44 7.22 -5.27 -24.57
N ALA A 45 5.98 -5.76 -24.54
CA ALA A 45 5.26 -6.16 -25.76
C ALA A 45 5.04 -4.99 -26.73
N LEU A 46 4.72 -3.80 -26.19
CA LEU A 46 4.59 -2.57 -26.98
C LEU A 46 5.91 -2.14 -27.61
N LEU A 47 7.03 -2.28 -26.89
CA LEU A 47 8.36 -1.98 -27.44
C LEU A 47 8.69 -2.92 -28.59
N GLU A 48 8.49 -4.22 -28.41
CA GLU A 48 8.71 -5.22 -29.47
C GLU A 48 7.88 -4.90 -30.72
N ALA A 49 6.60 -4.56 -30.54
CA ALA A 49 5.74 -4.11 -31.62
C ALA A 49 6.27 -2.83 -32.30
N ILE A 50 6.75 -1.82 -31.58
CA ILE A 50 7.25 -0.57 -32.19
C ILE A 50 8.52 -0.81 -33.03
N PHE A 51 9.40 -1.70 -32.58
CA PHE A 51 10.67 -2.02 -33.24
C PHE A 51 10.52 -2.90 -34.49
N ASP A 52 9.36 -3.49 -34.71
CA ASP A 52 9.08 -4.22 -35.94
C ASP A 52 9.11 -3.27 -37.15
N ARG A 53 9.89 -3.66 -38.16
CA ARG A 53 10.23 -2.82 -39.32
C ARG A 53 9.17 -2.81 -40.40
N ASP A 54 8.29 -3.83 -40.41
CA ASP A 54 7.22 -3.98 -41.42
C ASP A 54 5.94 -3.18 -41.10
N LEU A 55 5.90 -2.48 -39.97
CA LEU A 55 4.72 -1.74 -39.55
C LEU A 55 4.52 -0.43 -40.32
N GLN A 56 3.28 -0.23 -40.77
CA GLN A 56 2.81 1.02 -41.34
C GLN A 56 3.04 2.20 -40.36
N VAL A 57 3.42 3.36 -40.89
CA VAL A 57 3.71 4.58 -40.11
C VAL A 57 2.50 5.00 -39.24
N ARG A 58 1.27 4.83 -39.74
CA ARG A 58 0.04 5.14 -39.01
C ARG A 58 -0.17 4.24 -37.77
N SER A 59 0.11 2.95 -37.89
CA SER A 59 0.04 2.02 -36.75
C SER A 59 1.14 2.29 -35.72
N ARG A 60 2.33 2.74 -36.14
CA ARG A 60 3.44 3.07 -35.24
C ARG A 60 3.10 4.22 -34.28
N LEU A 61 2.36 5.25 -34.72
CA LEU A 61 1.93 6.36 -33.86
C LEU A 61 0.99 5.91 -32.74
N VAL A 62 0.08 4.97 -33.02
CA VAL A 62 -0.84 4.40 -32.02
C VAL A 62 -0.07 3.66 -30.93
N TRP A 63 0.90 2.83 -31.33
CA TRP A 63 1.74 2.11 -30.38
C TRP A 63 2.60 3.04 -29.53
N LEU A 64 3.14 4.10 -30.12
CA LEU A 64 3.94 5.09 -29.40
C LEU A 64 3.10 5.87 -28.37
N PHE A 65 1.86 6.20 -28.72
CA PHE A 65 0.92 6.81 -27.79
C PHE A 65 0.57 5.87 -26.61
N LEU A 66 0.32 4.59 -26.90
CA LEU A 66 0.08 3.58 -25.86
C LEU A 66 1.30 3.42 -24.92
N LEU A 67 2.52 3.44 -25.47
CA LEU A 67 3.75 3.39 -24.69
C LEU A 67 3.88 4.58 -23.73
N VAL A 68 3.62 5.79 -24.23
CA VAL A 68 3.68 7.04 -23.44
C VAL A 68 2.64 7.05 -22.31
N LEU A 69 1.51 6.34 -22.44
CA LEU A 69 0.54 6.17 -21.36
C LEU A 69 0.92 5.04 -20.40
N ALA A 70 1.45 3.93 -20.92
CA ALA A 70 1.76 2.74 -20.13
C ALA A 70 2.95 2.96 -19.19
N VAL A 71 4.01 3.64 -19.64
CA VAL A 71 5.23 3.86 -18.83
C VAL A 71 4.95 4.68 -17.56
N PRO A 72 4.31 5.87 -17.62
CA PRO A 72 3.95 6.64 -16.43
C PRO A 72 2.99 5.86 -15.52
N SER A 73 2.05 5.11 -16.11
CA SER A 73 1.10 4.28 -15.34
C SER A 73 1.81 3.17 -14.56
N ALA A 74 2.81 2.52 -15.15
CA ALA A 74 3.66 1.54 -14.49
C ALA A 74 4.43 2.17 -13.32
N ILE A 75 5.12 3.29 -13.56
CA ILE A 75 5.89 4.02 -12.54
C ILE A 75 4.98 4.47 -11.39
N PHE A 76 3.80 5.01 -11.72
CA PHE A 76 2.81 5.43 -10.73
C PHE A 76 2.34 4.26 -9.85
N SER A 77 2.09 3.09 -10.44
CA SER A 77 1.69 1.89 -9.69
C SER A 77 2.78 1.43 -8.72
N ILE A 78 4.05 1.47 -9.11
CA ILE A 78 5.20 1.11 -8.27
C ILE A 78 5.37 2.06 -7.10
N HIS A 79 5.40 3.37 -7.37
CA HIS A 79 5.51 4.38 -6.30
C HIS A 79 4.39 4.22 -5.27
N ARG A 80 3.20 3.91 -5.76
CA ARG A 80 2.04 3.68 -4.91
C ARG A 80 2.19 2.41 -4.07
N TYR A 81 2.66 1.31 -4.64
CA TYR A 81 2.95 0.07 -3.91
C TYR A 81 3.87 0.33 -2.70
N PHE A 82 4.99 1.01 -2.93
CA PHE A 82 5.96 1.31 -1.87
C PHE A 82 5.34 2.17 -0.77
N HIS A 83 4.54 3.18 -1.13
CA HIS A 83 3.89 4.04 -0.14
C HIS A 83 2.90 3.27 0.76
N PHE A 84 2.16 2.30 0.22
CA PHE A 84 1.26 1.46 1.03
C PHE A 84 2.03 0.52 1.96
N MET A 85 3.09 -0.11 1.44
CA MET A 85 3.90 -1.07 2.18
C MET A 85 4.65 -0.41 3.35
N MET A 86 5.33 0.71 3.09
CA MET A 86 6.09 1.45 4.10
C MET A 86 5.20 1.92 5.25
N GLY A 87 4.00 2.42 4.95
CA GLY A 87 3.08 2.87 5.99
C GLY A 87 2.53 1.73 6.83
N ALA A 88 2.27 0.57 6.23
CA ALA A 88 1.83 -0.62 6.94
C ALA A 88 2.93 -1.17 7.87
N GLU A 89 4.18 -1.19 7.39
CA GLU A 89 5.33 -1.64 8.16
C GLU A 89 5.65 -0.69 9.32
N TYR A 90 5.54 0.62 9.10
CA TYR A 90 5.72 1.62 10.15
C TYR A 90 4.71 1.44 11.30
N VAL A 91 3.44 1.20 10.97
CA VAL A 91 2.39 0.92 11.97
C VAL A 91 2.59 -0.46 12.61
N ALA A 92 3.00 -1.48 11.83
CA ALA A 92 3.23 -2.83 12.32
C ALA A 92 4.42 -2.91 13.30
N ASN A 93 5.50 -2.18 13.05
CA ASN A 93 6.64 -2.11 13.97
C ASN A 93 6.24 -1.50 15.32
N GLN A 94 5.32 -0.53 15.31
CA GLN A 94 4.75 0.07 16.53
C GLN A 94 3.64 -0.78 17.17
N ALA A 95 3.20 -1.88 16.55
CA ALA A 95 2.13 -2.74 17.04
C ALA A 95 2.58 -3.81 18.07
N THR A 96 3.85 -3.76 18.48
CA THR A 96 4.42 -4.66 19.48
C THR A 96 4.34 -4.01 20.86
N CYS A 97 3.79 -4.73 21.84
CA CYS A 97 3.72 -4.24 23.21
C CYS A 97 5.12 -4.20 23.84
N GLY A 98 5.59 -3.02 24.27
CA GLY A 98 6.87 -2.85 24.95
C GLY A 98 6.99 -3.53 26.32
N ASN A 99 5.87 -3.91 26.95
CA ASN A 99 5.87 -4.57 28.26
C ASN A 99 5.86 -6.11 28.16
N CYS A 100 4.95 -6.69 27.36
CA CYS A 100 4.76 -8.14 27.30
C CYS A 100 5.22 -8.81 25.99
N GLY A 101 5.74 -8.03 25.03
CA GLY A 101 6.23 -8.51 23.73
C GLY A 101 5.16 -9.07 22.80
N VAL A 102 3.88 -9.02 23.18
CA VAL A 102 2.79 -9.54 22.34
C VAL A 102 2.60 -8.63 21.13
N TYR A 103 2.69 -9.25 19.96
CA TYR A 103 2.43 -8.62 18.68
C TYR A 103 0.93 -8.62 18.33
N GLY A 104 0.41 -7.48 17.84
CA GLY A 104 -0.88 -7.40 17.14
C GLY A 104 -2.14 -7.60 17.99
N ARG A 105 -2.03 -7.75 19.32
CA ARG A 105 -3.18 -7.79 20.25
C ARG A 105 -3.43 -6.43 20.90
N LEU A 106 -3.99 -5.52 20.11
CA LEU A 106 -4.24 -4.14 20.49
C LEU A 106 -5.74 -3.87 20.67
N ARG A 107 -6.07 -2.93 21.54
CA ARG A 107 -7.39 -2.31 21.70
C ARG A 107 -7.25 -0.81 21.48
N LEU A 108 -8.13 -0.19 20.70
CA LEU A 108 -8.16 1.27 20.58
C LEU A 108 -8.61 1.90 21.90
N VAL A 109 -7.89 2.92 22.36
CA VAL A 109 -8.28 3.76 23.51
C VAL A 109 -8.77 5.12 23.01
N ALA A 110 -8.03 5.73 22.09
CA ALA A 110 -8.43 6.99 21.45
C ALA A 110 -7.82 7.10 20.04
N HIS A 111 -8.53 7.74 19.12
CA HIS A 111 -8.04 8.03 17.78
C HIS A 111 -8.04 9.54 17.55
N GLN A 112 -6.87 10.10 17.26
CA GLN A 112 -6.66 11.52 16.97
C GLN A 112 -5.61 11.64 15.86
N HIS A 113 -6.03 11.54 14.60
CA HIS A 113 -5.12 11.58 13.45
C HIS A 113 -4.11 12.75 13.56
N PRO A 114 -2.79 12.51 13.40
CA PRO A 114 -2.15 11.26 12.95
C PRO A 114 -1.75 10.29 14.08
N LYS A 115 -2.27 10.43 15.28
CA LYS A 115 -1.92 9.61 16.46
C LYS A 115 -3.07 8.68 16.87
N CYS A 116 -2.73 7.45 17.22
CA CYS A 116 -3.67 6.45 17.76
C CYS A 116 -3.18 5.98 19.12
N ASN A 117 -3.95 6.20 20.18
CA ASN A 117 -3.67 5.60 21.49
C ASN A 117 -4.26 4.19 21.53
N VAL A 118 -3.41 3.21 21.82
CA VAL A 118 -3.75 1.79 21.88
C VAL A 118 -3.31 1.19 23.20
N ALA A 119 -4.05 0.19 23.67
CA ALA A 119 -3.73 -0.60 24.85
C ALA A 119 -3.49 -2.07 24.47
N CYS A 120 -2.55 -2.73 25.15
CA CYS A 120 -2.36 -4.16 25.00
C CYS A 120 -3.56 -4.92 25.59
N LYS A 121 -4.16 -5.84 24.82
CA LYS A 121 -5.23 -6.72 25.34
C LYS A 121 -4.75 -7.73 26.41
N ARG A 122 -3.44 -7.98 26.52
CA ARG A 122 -2.87 -8.96 27.48
C ARG A 122 -2.47 -8.32 28.80
N CYS A 123 -1.76 -7.19 28.76
CA CYS A 123 -1.19 -6.56 29.97
C CYS A 123 -1.75 -5.17 30.27
N GLY A 124 -2.63 -4.62 29.42
CA GLY A 124 -3.21 -3.29 29.60
C GLY A 124 -2.26 -2.11 29.34
N PHE A 125 -0.98 -2.35 29.03
CA PHE A 125 -0.02 -1.28 28.73
C PHE A 125 -0.50 -0.41 27.57
N GLU A 126 -0.50 0.90 27.76
CA GLU A 126 -0.94 1.88 26.77
C GLU A 126 0.25 2.56 26.10
N TRP A 127 0.15 2.75 24.79
CA TRP A 127 1.11 3.53 24.02
C TRP A 127 0.45 4.19 22.83
N THR A 128 1.15 5.16 22.25
CA THR A 128 0.70 5.89 21.07
C THR A 128 1.40 5.32 19.84
N ILE A 129 0.61 4.92 18.84
CA ILE A 129 1.07 4.63 17.49
C ILE A 129 0.94 5.91 16.67
N VAL A 130 2.03 6.30 16.01
CA VAL A 130 2.02 7.41 15.04
C VAL A 130 1.74 6.83 13.66
N GLU A 131 0.78 7.40 12.95
CA GLU A 131 0.53 7.11 11.55
C GLU A 131 1.60 7.83 10.69
N PRO A 132 2.05 7.21 9.59
CA PRO A 132 3.07 7.81 8.73
C PRO A 132 2.57 9.16 8.18
N ASN A 133 3.34 10.23 8.42
CA ASN A 133 3.07 11.55 7.87
C ASN A 133 3.40 11.54 6.36
N PRO A 134 2.48 11.92 5.47
CA PRO A 134 2.81 12.12 4.07
C PRO A 134 3.44 13.51 3.93
N ASP A 135 4.77 13.56 3.96
CA ASP A 135 5.49 14.75 3.49
C ASP A 135 5.35 14.86 1.95
#